data_AF-A0A936FI44-F1
#
_entry.id   AF-A0A936FI44-F1
#
_cell.length_a   1.000
_cell.length_b   1.000
_cell.length_c   1.000
_cell.angle_alpha   90.00
_cell.angle_beta   90.00
_cell.angle_gamma   90.00
#
_symmetry.space_group_name_H-M   'P 1'
#
loop_
_entity.id
_entity.type
_entity.pdbx_description
1 polymer ?
#
loop_
_entity_poly.entity_id
_entity_poly.type
_entity_poly.pdbx_seq_one_letter_code
_entity_poly.pdbx_strand_id
1 'polypeptide(L)'
;MSLQYNVPAVFAQWANERNTHVAVATAIHAIADSKRTPEQIWEDPTSAECDHVAMAVENYVAEGEFPAEPDGRYAWGDDAIVIVAHVDSGD
;
A
#
# COMPACT_ATOMS: atom_id res chain seq x y z
N MET A 1 -3.24 -23.67 -8.48
CA MET A 1 -3.23 -22.82 -7.27
C MET A 1 -3.30 -21.39 -7.76
N SER A 2 -4.48 -20.79 -7.68
CA SER A 2 -4.80 -19.53 -8.36
C SER A 2 -4.97 -18.44 -7.30
N LEU A 3 -4.26 -17.32 -7.48
CA LEU A 3 -4.25 -16.15 -6.60
C LEU A 3 -5.69 -15.78 -6.18
N GLN A 4 -5.96 -15.90 -4.89
CA GLN A 4 -7.32 -15.85 -4.33
C GLN A 4 -7.82 -14.42 -4.06
N TYR A 5 -6.98 -13.41 -4.30
CA TYR A 5 -7.34 -11.99 -4.21
C TYR A 5 -7.20 -11.35 -5.59
N ASN A 6 -8.33 -11.21 -6.27
CA ASN A 6 -8.42 -10.40 -7.47
C ASN A 6 -8.39 -8.94 -7.04
N VAL A 7 -7.19 -8.41 -6.78
CA VAL A 7 -6.97 -6.96 -6.74
C VAL A 7 -7.57 -6.43 -8.05
N PRO A 8 -8.53 -5.48 -8.00
CA PRO A 8 -9.17 -5.05 -9.22
C PRO A 8 -8.09 -4.54 -10.17
N ALA A 9 -8.14 -5.01 -11.43
CA ALA A 9 -7.09 -4.74 -12.41
C ALA A 9 -6.77 -3.24 -12.55
N VAL A 10 -7.75 -2.37 -12.27
CA VAL A 10 -7.59 -0.91 -12.23
C VAL A 10 -6.54 -0.46 -11.21
N PHE A 11 -6.49 -1.03 -10.00
CA PHE A 11 -5.46 -0.65 -9.01
C PHE A 11 -4.08 -1.15 -9.41
N ALA A 12 -3.98 -2.35 -9.99
CA ALA A 12 -2.71 -2.86 -10.49
C ALA A 12 -2.17 -2.02 -11.66
N GLN A 13 -3.04 -1.61 -12.59
CA GLN A 13 -2.66 -0.72 -13.69
C GLN A 13 -2.25 0.67 -13.17
N TRP A 14 -3.06 1.26 -12.29
CA TRP A 14 -2.77 2.57 -11.70
C TRP A 14 -1.43 2.57 -10.94
N ALA A 15 -1.17 1.52 -10.17
CA ALA A 15 0.07 1.31 -9.43
C ALA A 15 1.27 1.21 -10.38
N ASN A 16 1.16 0.41 -11.45
CA ASN A 16 2.21 0.23 -12.44
C ASN A 16 2.54 1.52 -13.20
N GLU A 17 1.53 2.30 -13.60
CA GLU A 17 1.72 3.59 -14.28
C GLU A 17 2.47 4.62 -13.41
N ARG A 18 2.41 4.45 -12.09
CA ARG A 18 2.99 5.36 -11.09
C ARG A 18 4.18 4.75 -10.35
N ASN A 19 4.75 3.66 -10.84
CA ASN A 19 5.84 2.93 -10.17
C ASN A 19 5.59 2.73 -8.66
N THR A 20 4.34 2.41 -8.31
CA THR A 20 3.86 2.31 -6.94
C THR A 20 3.52 0.86 -6.65
N HIS A 21 3.79 0.39 -5.43
CA HIS A 21 3.45 -0.96 -5.04
C HIS A 21 1.93 -1.13 -4.94
N VAL A 22 1.41 -2.28 -5.35
CA VAL A 22 -0.05 -2.52 -5.40
C VAL A 22 -0.72 -2.41 -4.03
N ALA A 23 -0.03 -2.80 -2.96
CA ALA A 23 -0.50 -2.61 -1.58
C ALA A 23 -0.64 -1.12 -1.22
N VAL A 24 0.33 -0.29 -1.61
CA VAL A 24 0.32 1.16 -1.38
C VAL A 24 -0.80 1.82 -2.18
N ALA A 25 -0.94 1.46 -3.46
CA ALA A 25 -2.05 1.94 -4.28
C ALA A 25 -3.42 1.57 -3.69
N THR A 26 -3.57 0.33 -3.20
CA THR A 26 -4.80 -0.13 -2.55
C THR A 26 -5.08 0.67 -1.28
N ALA A 27 -4.07 0.91 -0.45
CA ALA A 27 -4.18 1.72 0.76
C ALA A 27 -4.56 3.18 0.46
N ILE A 28 -3.91 3.82 -0.53
CA ILE A 28 -4.23 5.18 -0.97
C ILE A 28 -5.70 5.27 -1.40
N HIS A 29 -6.17 4.31 -2.20
CA HIS A 29 -7.57 4.26 -2.63
C HIS A 29 -8.54 3.96 -1.48
N ALA A 30 -8.11 3.21 -0.46
CA ALA A 30 -8.93 2.91 0.71
C ALA A 30 -9.11 4.13 1.63
N ILE A 31 -8.09 4.98 1.76
CA ILE A 31 -8.16 6.20 2.58
C ILE A 31 -8.68 7.41 1.81
N ALA A 32 -8.70 7.35 0.47
CA ALA A 32 -9.26 8.40 -0.36
C ALA A 32 -10.76 8.59 -0.10
N ASP A 33 -11.20 9.83 -0.19
CA ASP A 33 -12.59 10.21 0.06
C ASP A 33 -13.06 11.31 -0.89
N SER A 34 -14.31 11.75 -0.75
CA SER A 34 -14.91 12.80 -1.58
C SER A 34 -14.14 14.13 -1.60
N LYS A 35 -13.29 14.41 -0.61
CA LYS A 35 -12.49 15.64 -0.49
C LYS A 35 -11.05 15.46 -0.98
N ARG A 36 -10.52 14.24 -0.94
CA ARG A 36 -9.14 13.89 -1.27
C ARG A 36 -9.15 12.69 -2.21
N THR A 37 -8.90 12.95 -3.48
CA THR A 37 -8.78 11.89 -4.49
C THR A 37 -7.51 11.07 -4.26
N PRO A 38 -7.47 9.79 -4.70
CA PRO A 38 -6.28 8.98 -4.57
C PRO A 38 -5.07 9.58 -5.30
N GLU A 39 -5.29 10.28 -6.41
CA GLU A 39 -4.25 11.02 -7.12
C GLU A 39 -3.67 12.17 -6.30
N GLN A 40 -4.51 12.93 -5.59
CA GLN A 40 -4.05 14.02 -4.72
C GLN A 40 -3.30 13.51 -3.49
N ILE A 41 -3.75 12.39 -2.92
CA ILE A 41 -3.03 11.74 -1.82
C ILE A 41 -1.69 11.22 -2.34
N TRP A 42 -1.65 10.63 -3.54
CA TRP A 42 -0.41 10.11 -4.11
C TRP A 42 0.61 11.21 -4.44
N GLU A 43 0.15 12.36 -4.98
CA GLU A 43 1.00 13.47 -5.41
C GLU A 43 1.49 14.33 -4.24
N ASP A 44 0.63 14.62 -3.26
CA ASP A 44 0.96 15.45 -2.09
C ASP A 44 0.26 14.94 -0.82
N PRO A 45 0.72 13.80 -0.27
CA PRO A 45 0.17 13.25 0.96
C PRO A 45 0.56 14.11 2.16
N THR A 46 -0.39 14.35 3.06
CA THR A 46 -0.08 14.86 4.40
C THR A 46 0.55 13.78 5.26
N SER A 47 1.26 14.17 6.32
CA SER A 47 1.85 13.23 7.27
C SER A 47 0.84 12.24 7.86
N ALA A 48 -0.41 12.68 8.10
CA ALA A 48 -1.48 11.81 8.59
C ALA A 48 -1.93 10.78 7.54
N GLU A 49 -1.99 11.16 6.27
CA GLU A 49 -2.31 10.23 5.18
C GLU A 49 -1.19 9.22 4.96
N CYS A 50 0.09 9.64 5.03
CA CYS A 50 1.21 8.72 5.00
C CYS A 50 1.13 7.66 6.12
N ASP A 51 0.81 8.09 7.35
CA ASP A 51 0.67 7.19 8.50
C ASP A 51 -0.47 6.20 8.31
N HIS A 52 -1.63 6.68 7.84
CA HIS A 52 -2.77 5.82 7.53
C HIS A 52 -2.48 4.84 6.39
N VAL A 53 -1.74 5.25 5.36
CA VAL A 53 -1.32 4.36 4.27
C VAL A 53 -0.38 3.29 4.79
N ALA A 54 0.63 3.65 5.59
CA ALA A 54 1.55 2.70 6.19
C ALA A 54 0.83 1.68 7.09
N MET A 55 -0.09 2.15 7.93
CA MET A 55 -0.92 1.30 8.79
C MET A 55 -1.83 0.37 7.98
N ALA A 56 -2.44 0.86 6.90
CA ALA A 56 -3.27 0.03 6.03
C ALA A 56 -2.44 -1.05 5.34
N VAL A 57 -1.26 -0.71 4.80
CA VAL A 57 -0.35 -1.67 4.17
C VAL A 57 0.13 -2.72 5.17
N GLU A 58 0.49 -2.32 6.39
CA GLU A 58 0.84 -3.25 7.47
C GLU A 58 -0.29 -4.23 7.75
N ASN A 59 -1.53 -3.74 7.89
CA ASN A 59 -2.69 -4.59 8.13
C ASN A 59 -2.95 -5.57 6.98
N TYR A 60 -2.85 -5.13 5.72
CA TYR A 60 -3.05 -6.03 4.58
C TYR A 60 -1.98 -7.12 4.51
N VAL A 61 -0.74 -6.81 4.88
CA VAL A 61 0.35 -7.78 4.92
C VAL A 61 0.16 -8.75 6.08
N ALA A 62 -0.23 -8.26 7.25
CA ALA A 62 -0.51 -9.08 8.44
C ALA A 62 -1.68 -10.06 8.22
N GLU A 63 -2.74 -9.61 7.54
CA GLU A 63 -3.90 -10.43 7.18
C GLU A 63 -3.63 -11.37 5.98
N GLY A 64 -2.47 -11.24 5.33
CA GLY A 64 -2.08 -12.05 4.18
C GLY A 64 -2.78 -11.70 2.87
N GLU A 65 -3.36 -10.51 2.75
CA GLU A 65 -3.90 -9.99 1.48
C GLU A 65 -2.78 -9.66 0.48
N PHE A 66 -1.66 -9.12 0.97
CA PHE A 66 -0.45 -8.88 0.18
C PHE A 66 0.76 -9.60 0.78
N PRO A 67 1.71 -10.06 -0.06
CA PRO A 67 2.95 -10.62 0.43
C PRO A 67 3.79 -9.52 1.12
N ALA A 68 4.47 -9.90 2.19
CA ALA A 68 5.46 -9.04 2.82
C ALA A 68 6.70 -8.91 1.93
N GLU A 69 7.11 -7.67 1.62
CA GLU A 69 8.37 -7.43 0.92
C GLU A 69 9.57 -7.75 1.85
N PRO A 70 10.65 -8.35 1.32
CA PRO A 70 11.78 -8.84 2.12
C PRO A 70 12.52 -7.71 2.86
N ASP A 71 12.54 -6.51 2.28
CA ASP A 71 13.16 -5.31 2.86
C ASP A 71 12.14 -4.43 3.62
N GLY A 72 10.88 -4.89 3.75
CA GLY A 72 9.78 -4.13 4.36
C GLY A 72 9.44 -2.81 3.64
N ARG A 73 9.95 -2.62 2.43
CA ARG A 73 9.90 -1.37 1.67
C ARG A 73 8.92 -1.49 0.51
N TYR A 74 7.98 -0.55 0.44
CA TYR A 74 6.91 -0.54 -0.55
C TYR A 74 6.98 0.74 -1.37
N ALA A 75 7.17 0.60 -2.68
CA ALA A 75 7.34 1.72 -3.60
C ALA A 75 6.11 2.66 -3.61
N TRP A 76 6.38 3.95 -3.63
CA TRP A 76 5.42 5.04 -3.83
C TRP A 76 6.02 6.05 -4.80
N GLY A 77 5.96 5.72 -6.10
CA GLY A 77 6.57 6.54 -7.14
C GLY A 77 8.10 6.47 -7.08
N ASP A 78 8.73 7.63 -6.90
CA ASP A 78 10.18 7.75 -6.68
C ASP A 78 10.57 7.55 -5.21
N ASP A 79 9.59 7.57 -4.30
CA ASP A 79 9.76 7.37 -2.87
C ASP A 79 9.29 5.96 -2.45
N ALA A 80 9.34 5.66 -1.15
CA ALA A 80 8.84 4.40 -0.63
C ALA A 80 8.54 4.50 0.86
N ILE A 81 7.46 3.83 1.29
CA ILE A 81 7.18 3.64 2.70
C ILE A 81 7.90 2.39 3.21
N VAL A 82 8.31 2.43 4.46
CA VAL A 82 8.85 1.27 5.17
C VAL A 82 7.86 0.91 6.25
N ILE A 83 7.31 -0.29 6.18
CA ILE A 83 6.56 -0.86 7.31
C ILE A 83 7.55 -1.72 8.11
N VAL A 84 7.54 -1.55 9.42
CA VAL A 84 8.14 -2.53 10.30
C VAL A 84 7.13 -3.66 10.39
N ALA A 85 7.23 -4.63 9.48
CA ALA A 85 6.54 -5.90 9.68
C ALA A 85 6.88 -6.32 11.10
N HIS A 86 5.89 -6.39 11.99
CA HIS A 86 6.10 -6.92 13.32
C HIS A 86 6.38 -8.41 13.10
N VAL A 87 7.64 -8.72 12.83
CA VAL A 87 8.14 -10.08 12.86
C VAL A 87 8.01 -10.42 14.32
N ASP A 88 6.87 -11.01 14.68
CA ASP A 88 6.71 -11.70 15.95
C ASP A 88 7.93 -12.61 16.03
N SER A 89 8.90 -12.14 16.81
CA SER A 89 10.17 -12.81 16.98
C SER A 89 9.81 -13.96 17.91
N GLY A 90 9.23 -15.00 17.31
CA GLY A 90 8.99 -16.28 17.94
C GLY A 90 10.33 -16.88 18.29
N ASP A 91 10.67 -16.75 19.57
CA ASP A 91 11.67 -17.55 20.29
C ASP A 91 11.25 -19.02 20.33
#